data_AF-A0A4U0X0N5-F1
#
_entry.id   AF-A0A4U0X0N5-F1
#
_cell.length_a   1.000
_cell.length_b   1.000
_cell.length_c   1.000
_cell.angle_alpha   90.00
_cell.angle_beta   90.00
_cell.angle_gamma   90.00
#
_symmetry.space_group_name_H-M   'P 1'
#
loop_
_entity.id
_entity.type
_entity.pdbx_description
1 polymer ?
#
loop_
_entity_poly.entity_id
_entity_poly.type
_entity_poly.pdbx_seq_one_letter_code
_entity_poly.pdbx_strand_id
1 'polypeptide(L)'
;MITKHPRMTLTTAFIAGILLTLGFKDLYPYLKHRIRRQRWRSSPSTTSASVLGEGTRKVTLEDNSASNHLEVSISDISEGIEGCIGDTPLIRIKSLSEATGCEILGKAEFLNGAGNSPKDRVALSMIQMAEEEGLLTPHSGDAVYEGTVGSTGISSTFYPAPWILLKEMNSAHTLLIISCMPDDQATEKSDLLLKLGAKVERVRPASIVDQNQFVNKARSRAAEHTADPSRQGRGFFADQFEKTANWRAHHSSTGPEIYRQCGGHLDAFVAGAGTGGTISGCALFLKPKLPNMKVVLADPQGSGLFNRI
;
A
#
# COMPACT_ATOMS: atom_id res chain seq x y z
N MET A 1 -67.62 13.50 10.12
CA MET A 1 -67.13 14.22 11.31
C MET A 1 -65.76 13.68 11.71
N ILE A 2 -64.68 13.95 10.95
CA ILE A 2 -63.29 13.83 11.45
C ILE A 2 -62.47 14.90 10.71
N THR A 3 -62.43 16.10 11.28
CA THR A 3 -61.33 17.03 11.05
C THR A 3 -60.28 16.75 12.12
N LYS A 4 -58.98 16.73 11.77
CA LYS A 4 -57.90 17.53 12.43
C LYS A 4 -56.47 16.93 12.37
N HIS A 5 -55.54 17.82 12.02
CA HIS A 5 -54.12 17.92 12.42
C HIS A 5 -53.04 17.04 11.75
N PRO A 6 -52.67 17.32 10.48
CA PRO A 6 -51.51 16.70 9.81
C PRO A 6 -50.15 17.01 10.46
N ARG A 7 -50.06 18.06 11.30
CA ARG A 7 -48.83 18.38 12.04
C ARG A 7 -48.57 17.45 13.22
N MET A 8 -49.61 16.91 13.86
CA MET A 8 -49.46 16.03 15.02
C MET A 8 -49.02 14.61 14.62
N THR A 9 -49.51 14.11 13.48
CA THR A 9 -49.13 12.80 12.93
C THR A 9 -47.67 12.75 12.45
N LEU A 10 -47.13 13.87 11.96
CA LEU A 10 -45.74 13.94 11.53
C LEU A 10 -44.77 13.95 12.73
N THR A 11 -45.11 14.68 13.80
CA THR A 11 -44.33 14.68 15.04
C THR A 11 -44.36 13.34 15.76
N THR A 12 -45.49 12.63 15.78
CA THR A 12 -45.56 11.29 16.38
C THR A 12 -44.77 10.27 15.56
N ALA A 13 -44.80 10.34 14.22
CA ALA A 13 -43.98 9.48 13.37
C ALA A 13 -42.47 9.74 13.55
N PHE A 14 -42.06 11.00 13.70
CA PHE A 14 -40.65 11.37 13.91
C PHE A 14 -40.14 10.90 15.28
N ILE A 15 -40.92 11.09 16.34
CA ILE A 15 -40.58 10.61 17.69
C ILE A 15 -40.55 9.07 17.73
N ALA A 16 -41.49 8.40 17.06
CA ALA A 16 -41.47 6.94 16.92
C ALA A 16 -40.21 6.45 16.18
N GLY A 17 -39.77 7.14 15.12
CA GLY A 17 -38.52 6.83 14.41
C GLY A 17 -37.26 7.01 15.26
N ILE A 18 -37.20 8.06 16.08
CA ILE A 18 -36.09 8.27 17.03
C ILE A 18 -36.07 7.18 18.11
N LEU A 19 -37.22 6.82 18.68
CA LEU A 19 -37.30 5.76 19.68
C LEU A 19 -36.96 4.38 19.10
N LEU A 20 -37.36 4.11 17.85
CA LEU A 20 -37.02 2.87 17.15
C LEU A 20 -35.51 2.76 16.89
N THR A 21 -34.87 3.87 16.47
CA THR A 21 -33.42 3.91 16.19
C THR A 21 -32.57 3.84 17.44
N LEU A 22 -32.97 4.51 18.53
CA LEU A 22 -32.31 4.37 19.84
C LEU A 22 -32.48 2.96 20.41
N GLY A 23 -33.67 2.36 20.31
CA GLY A 23 -33.90 0.97 20.72
C GLY A 23 -33.07 -0.05 19.92
N PHE A 24 -32.87 0.19 18.62
CA PHE A 24 -32.02 -0.68 17.78
C PHE A 24 -30.53 -0.54 18.11
N LYS A 25 -30.09 0.66 18.52
CA LYS A 25 -28.69 0.94 18.86
C LYS A 25 -28.23 0.18 20.11
N ASP A 26 -29.14 -0.06 21.06
CA ASP A 26 -28.87 -0.85 22.26
C ASP A 26 -29.16 -2.36 22.10
N LEU A 27 -30.10 -2.71 21.21
CA LEU A 27 -30.43 -4.11 20.92
C LEU A 27 -29.36 -4.82 20.05
N TYR A 28 -28.72 -4.09 19.15
CA TYR A 28 -27.73 -4.65 18.21
C TYR A 28 -26.45 -5.18 18.89
N PRO A 29 -25.83 -4.48 19.85
CA PRO A 29 -24.70 -5.00 20.64
C PRO A 29 -25.08 -6.24 21.46
N TYR A 30 -26.29 -6.26 22.03
CA TYR A 30 -26.80 -7.37 22.83
C TYR A 30 -27.01 -8.65 21.98
N LEU A 31 -27.61 -8.51 20.79
CA LEU A 31 -27.76 -9.61 19.82
C LEU A 31 -26.40 -10.15 19.37
N LYS A 32 -25.43 -9.25 19.10
CA LYS A 32 -24.07 -9.62 18.71
C LYS A 32 -23.34 -10.43 19.79
N HIS A 33 -23.54 -10.10 21.07
CA HIS A 33 -23.00 -10.87 22.19
C HIS A 33 -23.65 -12.25 22.36
N ARG A 34 -24.96 -12.37 22.10
CA ARG A 34 -25.68 -13.66 22.20
C ARG A 34 -25.30 -14.64 21.09
N ILE A 35 -25.13 -14.15 19.86
CA ILE A 35 -24.69 -14.96 18.71
C ILE A 35 -23.24 -15.44 18.90
N ARG A 36 -22.35 -14.60 19.44
CA ARG A 36 -20.97 -15.01 19.80
C ARG A 36 -20.94 -16.10 20.87
N ARG A 37 -21.84 -16.06 21.86
CA ARG A 37 -21.95 -17.11 22.90
C ARG A 37 -22.55 -18.42 22.38
N GLN A 38 -23.46 -18.37 21.40
CA GLN A 38 -23.98 -19.60 20.76
C GLN A 38 -22.92 -20.28 19.90
N ARG A 39 -22.10 -19.53 19.16
CA ARG A 39 -20.99 -20.10 18.36
C ARG A 39 -19.89 -20.78 19.20
N TRP A 40 -19.70 -20.37 20.45
CA TRP A 40 -18.73 -21.00 21.36
C TRP A 40 -19.26 -22.26 22.07
N ARG A 41 -20.58 -22.56 21.99
CA ARG A 41 -21.20 -23.70 22.67
C ARG A 41 -21.45 -24.92 21.78
N SER A 42 -21.13 -24.83 20.50
CA SER A 42 -21.27 -25.92 19.53
C SER A 42 -19.90 -26.38 19.04
N SER A 43 -19.12 -26.98 19.93
CA SER A 43 -18.14 -28.01 19.57
C SER A 43 -18.78 -29.38 19.82
N PRO A 44 -18.67 -30.35 18.91
CA PRO A 44 -19.51 -31.54 18.95
C PRO A 44 -19.00 -32.54 19.99
N SER A 45 -19.83 -32.87 20.97
CA SER A 45 -19.67 -34.07 21.77
C SER A 45 -20.24 -35.25 20.99
N THR A 46 -19.38 -36.20 20.64
CA THR A 46 -19.71 -37.57 20.22
C THR A 46 -20.67 -38.23 21.19
N THR A 47 -21.88 -38.57 20.73
CA THR A 47 -22.69 -39.60 21.37
C THR A 47 -23.51 -40.36 20.32
N SER A 48 -23.17 -41.63 20.18
CA SER A 48 -23.92 -42.65 19.45
C SER A 48 -25.25 -42.91 20.18
N ALA A 49 -26.38 -42.85 19.46
CA ALA A 49 -27.64 -43.41 19.94
C ALA A 49 -28.45 -43.98 18.77
N SER A 50 -28.56 -45.31 18.77
CA SER A 50 -29.46 -46.09 17.93
C SER A 50 -30.89 -45.99 18.44
N VAL A 51 -31.85 -45.67 17.57
CA VAL A 51 -33.28 -45.98 17.78
C VAL A 51 -33.86 -46.54 16.48
N LEU A 52 -34.49 -47.71 16.63
CA LEU A 52 -35.21 -48.50 15.64
C LEU A 52 -36.53 -47.83 15.23
N GLY A 53 -36.94 -47.99 13.97
CA GLY A 53 -38.26 -47.61 13.48
C GLY A 53 -38.42 -47.74 11.97
N GLU A 54 -38.86 -48.92 11.55
CA GLU A 54 -39.57 -49.32 10.31
C GLU A 54 -39.51 -48.46 9.02
N GLY A 55 -39.13 -49.14 7.94
CA GLY A 55 -39.88 -49.05 6.68
C GLY A 55 -39.68 -47.79 5.85
N THR A 56 -38.46 -47.54 5.36
CA THR A 56 -38.28 -46.75 4.12
C THR A 56 -36.95 -47.11 3.48
N ARG A 57 -36.97 -47.35 2.17
CA ARG A 57 -35.77 -47.58 1.34
C ARG A 57 -34.77 -46.45 1.63
N LYS A 58 -33.63 -46.79 2.23
CA LYS A 58 -32.58 -45.83 2.55
C LYS A 58 -31.96 -45.37 1.24
N VAL A 59 -32.46 -44.26 0.69
CA VAL A 59 -31.76 -43.53 -0.36
C VAL A 59 -30.49 -43.02 0.30
N THR A 60 -29.34 -43.58 -0.09
CA THR A 60 -28.05 -43.04 0.29
C THR A 60 -27.89 -41.75 -0.50
N LEU A 61 -28.19 -40.62 0.12
CA LEU A 61 -27.75 -39.32 -0.37
C LEU A 61 -26.24 -39.30 -0.16
N GLU A 62 -25.49 -39.59 -1.21
CA GLU A 62 -24.06 -39.29 -1.22
C GLU A 62 -23.91 -37.78 -1.18
N ASP A 63 -23.41 -37.29 -0.05
CA ASP A 63 -23.06 -35.89 0.11
C ASP A 63 -21.79 -35.61 -0.70
N ASN A 64 -21.98 -35.17 -1.95
CA ASN A 64 -20.90 -34.65 -2.79
C ASN A 64 -20.46 -33.23 -2.36
N SER A 65 -20.84 -32.73 -1.18
CA SER A 65 -20.27 -31.53 -0.58
C SER A 65 -18.89 -31.73 0.02
N ALA A 66 -18.32 -32.95 -0.07
CA ALA A 66 -16.87 -33.12 -0.14
C ALA A 66 -16.28 -32.59 -1.47
N SER A 67 -16.89 -31.58 -2.07
CA SER A 67 -16.30 -30.74 -3.08
C SER A 67 -15.34 -29.81 -2.39
N ASN A 68 -14.04 -30.16 -2.45
CA ASN A 68 -12.90 -29.30 -2.17
C ASN A 68 -13.26 -28.15 -1.24
N HIS A 69 -13.21 -28.40 0.08
CA HIS A 69 -12.80 -27.31 0.95
C HIS A 69 -11.42 -26.90 0.44
N LEU A 70 -11.41 -25.96 -0.51
CA LEU A 70 -10.33 -25.02 -0.68
C LEU A 70 -10.14 -24.51 0.74
N GLU A 71 -9.15 -25.06 1.43
CA GLU A 71 -8.50 -24.35 2.51
C GLU A 71 -8.04 -23.05 1.87
N VAL A 72 -8.94 -22.06 1.83
CA VAL A 72 -8.56 -20.67 1.70
C VAL A 72 -7.77 -20.44 2.96
N SER A 73 -6.46 -20.66 2.84
CA SER A 73 -5.51 -20.28 3.84
C SER A 73 -5.85 -18.85 4.20
N ILE A 74 -6.03 -18.58 5.48
CA ILE A 74 -6.30 -17.24 6.01
C ILE A 74 -5.14 -16.27 5.64
N SER A 75 -4.06 -16.77 5.00
CA SER A 75 -2.96 -16.02 4.41
C SER A 75 -3.28 -15.17 3.18
N ASP A 76 -4.42 -15.36 2.51
CA ASP A 76 -4.68 -14.66 1.22
C ASP A 76 -5.27 -13.25 1.40
N ILE A 77 -5.51 -12.82 2.64
CA ILE A 77 -6.00 -11.47 2.95
C ILE A 77 -4.79 -10.59 3.32
N SER A 78 -4.43 -9.68 2.42
CA SER A 78 -3.41 -8.65 2.70
C SER A 78 -3.83 -7.77 3.88
N GLU A 79 -2.92 -7.58 4.84
CA GLU A 79 -3.09 -6.62 5.92
C GLU A 79 -2.64 -5.23 5.44
N GLY A 80 -3.56 -4.26 5.49
CA GLY A 80 -3.30 -2.89 5.05
C GLY A 80 -3.02 -2.77 3.55
N ILE A 81 -2.67 -1.54 3.12
CA ILE A 81 -2.30 -1.28 1.71
C ILE A 81 -0.87 -1.75 1.42
N GLU A 82 -0.07 -1.85 2.47
CA GLU A 82 1.31 -2.32 2.47
C GLU A 82 1.43 -3.79 2.13
N GLY A 83 0.48 -4.61 2.57
CA GLY A 83 0.38 -6.02 2.16
C GLY A 83 0.05 -6.20 0.68
N CYS A 84 -0.24 -5.11 -0.05
CA CYS A 84 -0.44 -5.10 -1.50
C CYS A 84 0.78 -4.54 -2.26
N ILE A 85 1.91 -4.27 -1.59
CA ILE A 85 3.16 -3.82 -2.20
C ILE A 85 4.08 -5.03 -2.33
N GLY A 86 4.53 -5.32 -3.54
CA GLY A 86 5.35 -6.50 -3.81
C GLY A 86 4.61 -7.59 -4.56
N ASP A 87 5.31 -8.70 -4.79
CA ASP A 87 4.82 -9.88 -5.51
C ASP A 87 4.11 -9.56 -6.85
N THR A 88 4.60 -8.51 -7.51
CA THR A 88 4.01 -8.03 -8.76
C THR A 88 4.19 -9.08 -9.87
N PRO A 89 3.24 -9.21 -10.80
CA PRO A 89 3.32 -10.26 -11.80
C PRO A 89 4.44 -10.01 -12.81
N LEU A 90 5.00 -11.10 -13.32
CA LEU A 90 5.93 -11.11 -14.44
C LEU A 90 5.17 -11.54 -15.69
N ILE A 91 5.04 -10.62 -16.65
CA ILE A 91 4.14 -10.78 -17.79
C ILE A 91 4.95 -11.05 -19.04
N ARG A 92 4.66 -12.15 -19.75
CA ARG A 92 5.26 -12.41 -21.05
C ARG A 92 4.72 -11.45 -22.11
N ILE A 93 5.61 -10.73 -22.79
CA ILE A 93 5.26 -9.86 -23.91
C ILE A 93 5.33 -10.69 -25.19
N LYS A 94 4.18 -11.26 -25.59
CA LYS A 94 4.08 -12.21 -26.71
C LYS A 94 4.65 -11.64 -28.01
N SER A 95 4.21 -10.44 -28.41
CA SER A 95 4.63 -9.79 -29.65
C SER A 95 6.14 -9.57 -29.75
N LEU A 96 6.78 -9.09 -28.66
CA LEU A 96 8.24 -8.91 -28.63
C LEU A 96 8.99 -10.23 -28.58
N SER A 97 8.43 -11.22 -27.89
CA SER A 97 9.04 -12.55 -27.82
C SER A 97 9.04 -13.22 -29.21
N GLU A 98 7.94 -13.14 -29.93
CA GLU A 98 7.79 -13.65 -31.29
C GLU A 98 8.70 -12.91 -32.28
N ALA A 99 8.79 -11.58 -32.18
CA ALA A 99 9.61 -10.77 -33.08
C ALA A 99 11.14 -10.98 -32.89
N THR A 100 11.57 -11.31 -31.67
CA THR A 100 13.01 -11.46 -31.35
C THR A 100 13.47 -12.90 -31.30
N GLY A 101 12.55 -13.87 -31.16
CA GLY A 101 12.88 -15.25 -30.86
C GLY A 101 13.35 -15.49 -29.41
N CYS A 102 13.44 -14.43 -28.60
CA CYS A 102 13.80 -14.51 -27.17
C CYS A 102 12.53 -14.51 -26.30
N GLU A 103 12.66 -14.94 -25.04
CA GLU A 103 11.59 -14.74 -24.07
C GLU A 103 11.69 -13.34 -23.45
N ILE A 104 10.74 -12.47 -23.79
CA ILE A 104 10.69 -11.09 -23.28
C ILE A 104 9.61 -10.98 -22.21
N LEU A 105 10.03 -10.63 -21.00
CA LEU A 105 9.18 -10.54 -19.81
C LEU A 105 9.16 -9.09 -19.28
N GLY A 106 7.98 -8.62 -18.85
CA GLY A 106 7.78 -7.33 -18.21
C GLY A 106 7.37 -7.50 -16.75
N LYS A 107 8.16 -6.96 -15.83
CA LYS A 107 7.83 -6.92 -14.39
C LYS A 107 6.84 -5.79 -14.13
N ALA A 108 5.60 -6.13 -13.80
CA ALA A 108 4.47 -5.20 -13.78
C ALA A 108 4.37 -4.39 -12.46
N GLU A 109 5.37 -3.58 -12.17
CA GLU A 109 5.42 -2.74 -10.96
C GLU A 109 4.33 -1.66 -10.89
N PHE A 110 3.58 -1.44 -11.96
CA PHE A 110 2.39 -0.58 -11.95
C PHE A 110 1.19 -1.23 -11.22
N LEU A 111 1.31 -2.49 -10.82
CA LEU A 111 0.32 -3.24 -10.04
C LEU A 111 0.61 -3.28 -8.54
N ASN A 112 1.61 -2.52 -8.05
CA ASN A 112 1.71 -2.29 -6.60
C ASN A 112 0.45 -1.55 -6.11
N GLY A 113 -0.06 -1.92 -4.94
CA GLY A 113 -1.39 -1.50 -4.49
C GLY A 113 -1.50 -0.06 -3.96
N ALA A 114 -0.38 0.63 -3.71
CA ALA A 114 -0.37 1.94 -3.09
C ALA A 114 -0.44 3.07 -4.14
N GLY A 115 0.71 3.45 -4.70
CA GLY A 115 0.87 4.49 -5.71
C GLY A 115 1.02 3.94 -7.13
N ASN A 116 0.79 2.64 -7.33
CA ASN A 116 0.81 1.95 -8.62
C ASN A 116 2.15 2.14 -9.35
N SER A 117 3.26 2.06 -8.60
CA SER A 117 4.59 2.23 -9.17
C SER A 117 5.67 1.48 -8.38
N PRO A 118 6.88 1.29 -8.95
CA PRO A 118 7.99 0.70 -8.20
C PRO A 118 8.41 1.51 -6.96
N LYS A 119 7.98 2.78 -6.85
CA LYS A 119 8.30 3.63 -5.71
C LYS A 119 7.51 3.28 -4.46
N ASP A 120 6.47 2.46 -4.58
CA ASP A 120 5.73 1.92 -3.42
C ASP A 120 6.66 1.12 -2.51
N ARG A 121 7.52 0.29 -3.11
CA ARG A 121 8.55 -0.48 -2.39
C ARG A 121 9.57 0.42 -1.69
N VAL A 122 9.96 1.50 -2.35
CA VAL A 122 10.96 2.44 -1.83
C VAL A 122 10.38 3.22 -0.65
N ALA A 123 9.16 3.73 -0.79
CA ALA A 123 8.46 4.43 0.27
C ALA A 123 8.26 3.53 1.50
N LEU A 124 7.77 2.30 1.29
CA LEU A 124 7.65 1.27 2.33
C LEU A 124 8.98 1.05 3.05
N SER A 125 10.05 0.78 2.30
CA SER A 125 11.37 0.50 2.88
C SER A 125 11.95 1.71 3.63
N MET A 126 11.68 2.94 3.20
CA MET A 126 12.14 4.15 3.88
C MET A 126 11.46 4.37 5.21
N ILE A 127 10.14 4.16 5.26
CA ILE A 127 9.39 4.35 6.50
C ILE A 127 9.76 3.26 7.50
N GLN A 128 9.82 1.99 7.08
CA GLN A 128 10.27 0.89 7.95
C GLN A 128 11.67 1.16 8.53
N MET A 129 12.62 1.57 7.67
CA MET A 129 13.96 1.94 8.14
C MET A 129 13.92 3.11 9.13
N ALA A 130 13.13 4.15 8.85
CA ALA A 130 13.03 5.29 9.74
C ALA A 130 12.40 4.95 11.10
N GLU A 131 11.46 4.00 11.14
CA GLU A 131 10.89 3.49 12.38
C GLU A 131 11.88 2.63 13.17
N GLU A 132 12.58 1.71 12.49
CA GLU A 132 13.62 0.88 13.07
C GLU A 132 14.77 1.71 13.67
N GLU A 133 15.13 2.81 12.99
CA GLU A 133 16.14 3.76 13.45
C GLU A 133 15.61 4.79 14.47
N GLY A 134 14.30 4.77 14.79
CA GLY A 134 13.67 5.73 15.70
C GLY A 134 13.65 7.17 15.18
N LEU A 135 13.79 7.38 13.87
CA LEU A 135 13.66 8.66 13.17
C LEU A 135 12.20 9.05 12.95
N LEU A 136 11.32 8.05 12.84
CA LEU A 136 9.87 8.20 12.85
C LEU A 136 9.28 7.42 14.02
N THR A 137 8.34 8.03 14.72
CA THR A 137 7.56 7.34 15.77
C THR A 137 6.07 7.44 15.46
N PRO A 138 5.33 6.33 15.42
CA PRO A 138 3.88 6.36 15.23
C PRO A 138 3.19 7.28 16.24
N HIS A 139 2.22 8.08 15.77
CA HIS A 139 1.40 9.00 16.57
C HIS A 139 2.18 10.12 17.30
N SER A 140 3.46 10.32 17.01
CA SER A 140 4.30 11.35 17.64
C SER A 140 4.08 12.77 17.08
N GLY A 141 3.40 12.89 15.94
CA GLY A 141 3.32 14.14 15.17
C GLY A 141 4.44 14.33 14.14
N ASP A 142 5.40 13.39 14.06
CA ASP A 142 6.46 13.42 13.06
C ASP A 142 5.90 13.62 11.63
N ALA A 143 6.65 14.29 10.77
CA ALA A 143 6.25 14.60 9.39
C ALA A 143 7.33 14.19 8.40
N VAL A 144 6.92 13.62 7.26
CA VAL A 144 7.83 13.16 6.22
C VAL A 144 7.93 14.21 5.12
N TYR A 145 9.16 14.51 4.72
CA TYR A 145 9.49 15.46 3.68
C TYR A 145 10.21 14.73 2.56
N GLU A 146 9.75 14.96 1.34
CA GLU A 146 10.33 14.33 0.16
C GLU A 146 10.38 15.31 -1.01
N GLY A 147 11.54 15.39 -1.64
CA GLY A 147 11.72 16.11 -2.89
C GLY A 147 11.51 15.16 -4.05
N THR A 148 10.39 15.28 -4.77
CA THR A 148 10.03 14.31 -5.81
C THR A 148 9.29 14.93 -6.98
N VAL A 149 9.47 14.33 -8.16
CA VAL A 149 8.79 14.67 -9.42
C VAL A 149 7.51 13.84 -9.64
N GLY A 150 7.06 13.09 -8.64
CA GLY A 150 5.67 12.60 -8.57
C GLY A 150 5.49 11.22 -7.95
N SER A 151 6.10 10.17 -8.52
CA SER A 151 5.75 8.78 -8.16
C SER A 151 6.12 8.43 -6.72
N THR A 152 7.32 8.80 -6.26
CA THR A 152 7.73 8.58 -4.86
C THR A 152 6.84 9.35 -3.88
N GLY A 153 6.38 10.54 -4.24
CA GLY A 153 5.46 11.32 -3.41
C GLY A 153 4.11 10.62 -3.27
N ILE A 154 3.58 10.09 -4.39
CA ILE A 154 2.29 9.39 -4.41
C ILE A 154 2.39 8.14 -3.54
N SER A 155 3.40 7.30 -3.79
CA SER A 155 3.71 6.10 -3.01
C SER A 155 3.81 6.38 -1.50
N SER A 156 4.53 7.46 -1.14
CA SER A 156 4.71 7.85 0.26
C SER A 156 3.42 8.35 0.90
N THR A 157 2.45 8.86 0.10
CA THR A 157 1.16 9.36 0.61
C THR A 157 0.13 8.26 0.84
N PHE A 158 0.30 7.09 0.21
CA PHE A 158 -0.54 5.91 0.46
C PHE A 158 -0.05 5.07 1.64
N TYR A 159 1.25 5.08 1.94
CA TYR A 159 1.81 4.32 3.06
C TYR A 159 1.53 4.84 4.49
N PRO A 160 0.99 6.04 4.77
CA PRO A 160 0.58 6.37 6.13
C PRO A 160 -0.72 5.62 6.47
N ALA A 161 -0.97 4.38 6.03
CA ALA A 161 -2.26 3.71 6.18
C ALA A 161 -2.59 3.22 7.61
N PRO A 162 -1.61 2.97 8.51
CA PRO A 162 -1.87 3.03 9.95
C PRO A 162 -2.08 4.45 10.52
N TRP A 163 -1.65 5.49 9.80
CA TRP A 163 -1.62 6.89 10.25
C TRP A 163 -2.81 7.75 9.75
N ILE A 164 -3.46 7.40 8.64
CA ILE A 164 -4.52 8.18 7.98
C ILE A 164 -5.93 7.62 8.20
N LEU A 165 -6.09 6.39 8.69
CA LEU A 165 -7.42 5.80 8.87
C LEU A 165 -8.18 6.22 10.16
N LEU A 166 -7.70 7.22 10.90
CA LEU A 166 -8.44 7.84 12.01
C LEU A 166 -8.79 9.30 11.73
N LYS A 167 -9.42 9.56 10.57
CA LYS A 167 -10.00 10.88 10.27
C LYS A 167 -11.30 11.18 11.04
N GLU A 168 -11.82 10.22 11.80
CA GLU A 168 -12.92 10.44 12.74
C GLU A 168 -12.49 10.10 14.16
N MET A 169 -11.74 11.00 14.81
CA MET A 169 -11.82 11.29 16.25
C MET A 169 -10.69 12.27 16.62
N ASN A 170 -11.08 13.54 16.80
CA ASN A 170 -10.39 14.59 17.56
C ASN A 170 -8.87 14.46 17.78
N SER A 171 -8.13 15.27 17.01
CA SER A 171 -6.95 16.01 17.48
C SER A 171 -5.74 15.18 17.94
N ALA A 172 -5.01 14.58 16.98
CA ALA A 172 -3.54 14.45 16.97
C ALA A 172 -3.10 13.74 15.67
N HIS A 173 -3.02 14.49 14.58
CA HIS A 173 -2.83 13.95 13.23
C HIS A 173 -1.33 13.87 12.87
N THR A 174 -0.77 12.67 12.84
CA THR A 174 0.43 12.32 12.04
C THR A 174 -0.09 12.05 10.60
N LEU A 175 0.42 12.50 9.46
CA LEU A 175 1.75 12.83 8.95
C LEU A 175 1.54 13.82 7.79
N LEU A 176 2.30 14.92 7.71
CA LEU A 176 2.14 15.91 6.64
C LEU A 176 3.24 15.79 5.60
N ILE A 177 2.95 15.09 4.51
CA ILE A 177 3.89 14.92 3.40
C ILE A 177 3.96 16.23 2.63
N ILE A 178 5.06 16.97 2.75
CA ILE A 178 5.33 18.16 1.93
C ILE A 178 6.15 17.73 0.73
N SER A 179 5.45 17.43 -0.37
CA SER A 179 6.10 17.11 -1.64
C SER A 179 6.55 18.41 -2.29
N CYS A 180 7.86 18.66 -2.30
CA CYS A 180 8.44 19.69 -3.13
C CYS A 180 8.54 19.13 -4.56
N MET A 181 7.74 19.65 -5.48
CA MET A 181 7.75 19.21 -6.88
C MET A 181 7.95 20.38 -7.83
N PRO A 182 8.70 20.20 -8.94
CA PRO A 182 8.78 21.21 -9.98
C PRO A 182 7.39 21.61 -10.51
N ASP A 183 7.18 22.90 -10.78
CA ASP A 183 5.90 23.45 -11.26
C ASP A 183 5.58 23.12 -12.73
N ASP A 184 6.54 22.56 -13.47
CA ASP A 184 6.39 22.06 -14.84
C ASP A 184 5.82 20.63 -14.91
N GLN A 185 5.54 20.00 -13.77
CA GLN A 185 4.97 18.67 -13.70
C GLN A 185 3.45 18.68 -13.93
N ALA A 186 2.95 17.58 -14.49
CA ALA A 186 1.52 17.37 -14.74
C ALA A 186 0.66 17.65 -13.49
N THR A 187 -0.38 18.48 -13.65
CA THR A 187 -1.28 18.92 -12.57
C THR A 187 -2.00 17.76 -11.89
N GLU A 188 -2.28 16.70 -12.64
CA GLU A 188 -2.94 15.49 -12.18
C GLU A 188 -2.19 14.82 -11.03
N LYS A 189 -0.85 14.87 -11.04
CA LYS A 189 -0.01 14.29 -9.98
C LYS A 189 -0.16 15.07 -8.68
N SER A 190 -0.10 16.40 -8.74
CA SER A 190 -0.30 17.24 -7.55
C SER A 190 -1.73 17.14 -7.01
N ASP A 191 -2.73 17.04 -7.88
CA ASP A 191 -4.12 16.91 -7.45
C ASP A 191 -4.36 15.57 -6.75
N LEU A 192 -3.74 14.50 -7.24
CA LEU A 192 -3.77 13.20 -6.57
C LEU A 192 -3.14 13.29 -5.17
N LEU A 193 -1.94 13.88 -5.05
CA LEU A 193 -1.27 14.07 -3.76
C LEU A 193 -2.14 14.86 -2.76
N LEU A 194 -2.73 15.96 -3.20
CA LEU A 194 -3.61 16.78 -2.37
C LEU A 194 -4.86 16.00 -1.92
N LYS A 195 -5.47 15.22 -2.82
CA LYS A 195 -6.63 14.37 -2.50
C LYS A 195 -6.30 13.26 -1.52
N LEU A 196 -5.07 12.75 -1.54
CA LEU A 196 -4.55 11.75 -0.60
C LEU A 196 -4.14 12.36 0.75
N GLY A 197 -4.22 13.69 0.91
CA GLY A 197 -3.96 14.39 2.16
C GLY A 197 -2.54 14.93 2.32
N ALA A 198 -1.69 14.82 1.29
CA ALA A 198 -0.38 15.47 1.28
C ALA A 198 -0.53 16.99 1.13
N LYS A 199 0.45 17.75 1.63
CA LYS A 199 0.65 19.14 1.24
C LYS A 199 1.66 19.19 0.10
N VAL A 200 1.39 19.99 -0.92
CA VAL A 200 2.27 20.08 -2.08
C VAL A 200 2.85 21.49 -2.14
N GLU A 201 4.17 21.61 -2.05
CA GLU A 201 4.89 22.85 -2.32
C GLU A 201 5.42 22.76 -3.76
N ARG A 202 4.80 23.49 -4.69
CA ARG A 202 5.35 23.59 -6.04
C ARG A 202 6.52 24.56 -6.03
N VAL A 203 7.65 24.13 -6.59
CA VAL A 203 8.88 24.93 -6.70
C VAL A 203 9.25 25.08 -8.16
N ARG A 204 9.92 26.17 -8.52
CA ARG A 204 10.44 26.33 -9.89
C ARG A 204 11.55 25.32 -10.16
N PRO A 205 11.62 24.69 -11.34
CA PRO A 205 12.76 23.88 -11.75
C PRO A 205 14.07 24.65 -11.56
N ALA A 206 15.01 24.02 -10.86
CA ALA A 206 16.31 24.60 -10.56
C ALA A 206 17.40 23.51 -10.60
N SER A 207 18.64 23.93 -10.82
CA SER A 207 19.80 23.03 -10.81
C SER A 207 20.00 22.38 -9.44
N ILE A 208 20.60 21.19 -9.40
CA ILE A 208 20.84 20.45 -8.15
C ILE A 208 21.67 21.22 -7.11
N VAL A 209 22.49 22.17 -7.56
CA VAL A 209 23.30 23.04 -6.67
C VAL A 209 22.50 24.22 -6.09
N ASP A 210 21.31 24.50 -6.61
CA ASP A 210 20.45 25.58 -6.14
C ASP A 210 19.71 25.16 -4.87
N GLN A 211 19.71 26.01 -3.84
CA GLN A 211 19.00 25.76 -2.59
C GLN A 211 17.47 25.72 -2.77
N ASN A 212 16.94 26.32 -3.83
CA ASN A 212 15.52 26.28 -4.17
C ASN A 212 15.13 25.04 -4.98
N GLN A 213 16.10 24.21 -5.37
CA GLN A 213 15.81 22.93 -6.01
C GLN A 213 15.02 22.05 -5.04
N PHE A 214 14.07 21.29 -5.58
CA PHE A 214 13.02 20.61 -4.82
C PHE A 214 13.53 19.63 -3.72
N VAL A 215 14.68 18.98 -3.92
CA VAL A 215 15.31 18.11 -2.91
C VAL A 215 15.92 18.94 -1.78
N ASN A 216 16.67 20.00 -2.14
CA ASN A 216 17.25 20.92 -1.15
C ASN A 216 16.17 21.66 -0.35
N LYS A 217 15.05 22.02 -1.02
CA LYS A 217 13.88 22.61 -0.38
C LYS A 217 13.25 21.63 0.63
N ALA A 218 12.98 20.38 0.22
CA ALA A 218 12.43 19.36 1.11
C ALA A 218 13.32 19.11 2.34
N ARG A 219 14.65 19.04 2.14
CA ARG A 219 15.64 18.95 3.23
C ARG A 219 15.54 20.12 4.19
N SER A 220 15.51 21.34 3.66
CA SER A 220 15.41 22.56 4.47
C SER A 220 14.10 22.61 5.26
N ARG A 221 12.98 22.22 4.63
CA ARG A 221 11.66 22.16 5.28
C ARG A 221 11.60 21.13 6.42
N ALA A 222 12.27 19.99 6.26
CA ALA A 222 12.36 18.99 7.32
C ALA A 222 13.14 19.52 8.54
N ALA A 223 14.25 20.21 8.28
CA ALA A 223 15.05 20.85 9.33
C ALA A 223 14.28 21.98 10.02
N GLU A 224 13.61 22.85 9.26
CA GLU A 224 12.74 23.91 9.77
C GLU A 224 11.60 23.34 10.64
N HIS A 225 10.96 22.25 10.21
CA HIS A 225 9.92 21.59 11.01
C HIS A 225 10.46 21.15 12.37
N THR A 226 11.61 20.47 12.37
CA THR A 226 12.22 19.95 13.59
C THR A 226 12.68 21.08 14.54
N ALA A 227 13.08 22.22 13.98
CA ALA A 227 13.54 23.37 14.76
C ALA A 227 12.39 24.25 15.30
N ASP A 228 11.18 24.12 14.76
CA ASP A 228 10.01 24.93 15.13
C ASP A 228 9.36 24.39 16.42
N PRO A 229 9.51 25.08 17.58
CA PRO A 229 8.97 24.60 18.86
C PRO A 229 7.44 24.63 18.92
N SER A 230 6.77 25.28 17.96
CA SER A 230 5.31 25.29 17.86
C SER A 230 4.74 24.04 17.19
N ARG A 231 5.60 23.22 16.56
CA ARG A 231 5.22 21.98 15.92
C ARG A 231 5.43 20.80 16.84
N GLN A 232 4.50 19.86 16.77
CA GLN A 232 4.62 18.57 17.42
C GLN A 232 5.37 17.61 16.48
N GLY A 233 6.39 16.93 16.99
CA GLY A 233 7.16 15.95 16.23
C GLY A 233 8.31 16.55 15.41
N ARG A 234 9.05 15.67 14.74
CA ARG A 234 10.24 15.96 13.94
C ARG A 234 9.92 15.89 12.45
N GLY A 235 10.67 16.65 11.66
CA GLY A 235 10.69 16.51 10.21
C GLY A 235 11.70 15.45 9.78
N PHE A 236 11.21 14.34 9.22
CA PHE A 236 12.04 13.31 8.58
C PHE A 236 12.19 13.60 7.09
N PHE A 237 13.42 13.77 6.63
CA PHE A 237 13.72 13.89 5.20
C PHE A 237 14.05 12.50 4.62
N ALA A 238 13.20 12.00 3.72
CA ALA A 238 13.29 10.62 3.22
C ALA A 238 14.47 10.40 2.26
N ASP A 239 14.86 11.42 1.49
CA ASP A 239 16.05 11.47 0.64
C ASP A 239 16.27 10.23 -0.25
N GLN A 240 15.37 10.02 -1.22
CA GLN A 240 15.44 8.85 -2.09
C GLN A 240 16.71 8.69 -2.93
N PHE A 241 17.49 9.77 -3.07
CA PHE A 241 18.71 9.76 -3.87
C PHE A 241 19.88 9.19 -3.08
N GLU A 242 19.99 9.52 -1.78
CA GLU A 242 21.14 9.17 -0.95
C GLU A 242 20.87 8.00 0.02
N LYS A 243 19.60 7.74 0.39
CA LYS A 243 19.29 6.68 1.36
C LYS A 243 19.41 5.29 0.75
N THR A 244 20.16 4.42 1.44
CA THR A 244 20.34 3.01 1.04
C THR A 244 19.04 2.21 1.02
N ALA A 245 18.00 2.64 1.75
CA ALA A 245 16.68 2.04 1.74
C ALA A 245 16.11 1.89 0.33
N ASN A 246 16.41 2.82 -0.58
CA ASN A 246 15.95 2.76 -1.97
C ASN A 246 16.46 1.52 -2.72
N TRP A 247 17.78 1.31 -2.81
CA TRP A 247 18.29 0.12 -3.51
C TRP A 247 18.06 -1.17 -2.70
N ARG A 248 18.06 -1.08 -1.36
CA ARG A 248 17.78 -2.22 -0.49
C ARG A 248 16.37 -2.77 -0.70
N ALA A 249 15.38 -1.90 -0.90
CA ALA A 249 14.01 -2.31 -1.23
C ALA A 249 13.97 -3.29 -2.40
N HIS A 250 14.71 -2.99 -3.47
CA HIS A 250 14.75 -3.85 -4.66
C HIS A 250 15.65 -5.07 -4.49
N HIS A 251 16.72 -4.97 -3.70
CA HIS A 251 17.58 -6.10 -3.37
C HIS A 251 16.86 -7.16 -2.52
N SER A 252 16.06 -6.74 -1.53
CA SER A 252 15.35 -7.64 -0.63
C SER A 252 13.99 -8.12 -1.15
N SER A 253 13.43 -7.47 -2.19
CA SER A 253 12.12 -7.85 -2.75
C SER A 253 12.16 -8.09 -4.27
N THR A 254 12.27 -7.04 -5.08
CA THR A 254 12.13 -7.12 -6.54
C THR A 254 13.10 -8.12 -7.20
N GLY A 255 14.37 -8.13 -6.80
CA GLY A 255 15.38 -9.08 -7.27
C GLY A 255 15.01 -10.54 -6.97
N PRO A 256 14.74 -10.90 -5.69
CA PRO A 256 14.24 -12.22 -5.32
C PRO A 256 12.98 -12.65 -6.07
N GLU A 257 12.02 -11.75 -6.24
CA GLU A 257 10.79 -12.04 -6.97
C GLU A 257 11.08 -12.39 -8.43
N ILE A 258 11.90 -11.60 -9.13
CA ILE A 258 12.30 -11.88 -10.51
C ILE A 258 13.01 -13.23 -10.60
N TYR A 259 13.98 -13.49 -9.72
CA TYR A 259 14.72 -14.75 -9.71
C TYR A 259 13.80 -15.96 -9.53
N ARG A 260 12.86 -15.88 -8.57
CA ARG A 260 11.87 -16.93 -8.31
C ARG A 260 10.92 -17.12 -9.49
N GLN A 261 10.40 -16.02 -10.05
CA GLN A 261 9.44 -16.05 -11.15
C GLN A 261 10.04 -16.59 -12.45
N CYS A 262 11.35 -16.37 -12.68
CA CYS A 262 12.08 -16.93 -13.81
C CYS A 262 12.66 -18.34 -13.53
N GLY A 263 12.41 -18.93 -12.35
CA GLY A 263 13.01 -20.22 -11.98
C GLY A 263 14.54 -20.23 -11.97
N GLY A 264 15.17 -19.07 -11.76
CA GLY A 264 16.63 -18.92 -11.85
C GLY A 264 17.20 -18.86 -13.28
N HIS A 265 16.36 -18.76 -14.31
CA HIS A 265 16.81 -18.65 -15.70
C HIS A 265 16.61 -17.23 -16.21
N LEU A 266 17.68 -16.43 -16.23
CA LEU A 266 17.65 -15.06 -16.73
C LEU A 266 18.99 -14.69 -17.38
N ASP A 267 18.94 -14.32 -18.67
CA ASP A 267 20.13 -13.94 -19.44
C ASP A 267 20.44 -12.43 -19.35
N ALA A 268 19.40 -11.60 -19.23
CA ALA A 268 19.54 -10.16 -19.16
C ALA A 268 18.46 -9.52 -18.29
N PHE A 269 18.85 -8.48 -17.55
CA PHE A 269 17.94 -7.59 -16.83
C PHE A 269 18.10 -6.16 -17.39
N VAL A 270 17.00 -5.59 -17.86
CA VAL A 270 16.97 -4.24 -18.43
C VAL A 270 16.10 -3.35 -17.56
N ALA A 271 16.62 -2.19 -17.15
CA ALA A 271 15.86 -1.21 -16.40
C ALA A 271 16.28 0.21 -16.78
N GLY A 272 15.33 1.14 -16.79
CA GLY A 272 15.66 2.56 -16.76
C GLY A 272 16.12 2.98 -15.36
N ALA A 273 16.84 4.10 -15.26
CA ALA A 273 17.26 4.65 -13.97
C ALA A 273 16.87 6.13 -13.83
N GLY A 274 16.24 6.44 -12.71
CA GLY A 274 16.18 7.81 -12.17
C GLY A 274 17.16 7.92 -11.01
N THR A 275 16.73 7.44 -9.83
CA THR A 275 17.59 7.33 -8.64
C THR A 275 18.61 6.18 -8.71
N GLY A 276 18.51 5.29 -9.70
CA GLY A 276 19.37 4.11 -9.81
C GLY A 276 19.06 2.96 -8.83
N GLY A 277 18.11 3.13 -7.90
CA GLY A 277 17.80 2.13 -6.88
C GLY A 277 17.34 0.79 -7.42
N THR A 278 16.44 0.79 -8.42
CA THR A 278 15.90 -0.44 -9.03
C THR A 278 16.97 -1.25 -9.75
N ILE A 279 17.74 -0.61 -10.64
CA ILE A 279 18.78 -1.30 -11.40
C ILE A 279 19.88 -1.83 -10.46
N SER A 280 20.30 -1.02 -9.49
CA SER A 280 21.37 -1.40 -8.55
C SER A 280 20.92 -2.51 -7.60
N GLY A 281 19.74 -2.38 -6.99
CA GLY A 281 19.22 -3.36 -6.03
C GLY A 281 18.98 -4.73 -6.67
N CYS A 282 18.33 -4.76 -7.85
CA CYS A 282 18.13 -6.00 -8.58
C CYS A 282 19.47 -6.60 -9.04
N ALA A 283 20.39 -5.79 -9.57
CA ALA A 283 21.70 -6.29 -10.02
C ALA A 283 22.53 -6.89 -8.88
N LEU A 284 22.57 -6.23 -7.73
CA LEU A 284 23.30 -6.70 -6.53
C LEU A 284 22.77 -8.05 -6.03
N PHE A 285 21.46 -8.29 -6.14
CA PHE A 285 20.87 -9.57 -5.78
C PHE A 285 21.10 -10.65 -6.85
N LEU A 286 20.89 -10.32 -8.13
CA LEU A 286 20.87 -11.28 -9.22
C LEU A 286 22.27 -11.73 -9.65
N LYS A 287 23.24 -10.81 -9.76
CA LYS A 287 24.59 -11.13 -10.28
C LYS A 287 25.32 -12.23 -9.51
N PRO A 288 25.32 -12.25 -8.15
CA PRO A 288 25.96 -13.34 -7.41
C PRO A 288 25.35 -14.71 -7.68
N LYS A 289 24.07 -14.78 -8.09
CA LYS A 289 23.35 -16.02 -8.39
C LYS A 289 23.47 -16.41 -9.87
N LEU A 290 23.54 -15.40 -10.75
CA LEU A 290 23.58 -15.53 -12.20
C LEU A 290 24.79 -14.76 -12.74
N PRO A 291 26.03 -15.31 -12.62
CA PRO A 291 27.25 -14.56 -12.90
C PRO A 291 27.37 -14.12 -14.37
N ASN A 292 26.72 -14.83 -15.29
CA ASN A 292 26.74 -14.54 -16.72
C ASN A 292 25.60 -13.60 -17.17
N MET A 293 24.67 -13.25 -16.27
CA MET A 293 23.53 -12.39 -16.61
C MET A 293 24.00 -10.95 -16.89
N LYS A 294 23.52 -10.38 -17.99
CA LYS A 294 23.78 -8.98 -18.35
C LYS A 294 22.84 -8.04 -17.59
N VAL A 295 23.36 -6.89 -17.19
CA VAL A 295 22.55 -5.78 -16.64
C VAL A 295 22.67 -4.62 -17.62
N VAL A 296 21.54 -4.12 -18.10
CA VAL A 296 21.48 -3.08 -19.14
C VAL A 296 20.69 -1.89 -18.63
N LEU A 297 21.30 -0.71 -18.68
CA LEU A 297 20.61 0.55 -18.42
C LEU A 297 19.93 1.05 -19.70
N ALA A 298 18.63 1.35 -19.60
CA ALA A 298 17.91 2.13 -20.60
C ALA A 298 17.88 3.61 -20.19
N ASP A 299 18.84 4.40 -20.68
CA ASP A 299 18.99 5.82 -20.34
C ASP A 299 18.42 6.73 -21.45
N PRO A 300 17.58 7.74 -21.15
CA PRO A 300 17.12 8.69 -22.16
C PRO A 300 18.22 9.65 -22.59
N GLN A 301 18.15 10.14 -23.83
CA GLN A 301 19.08 11.15 -24.34
C GLN A 301 19.07 12.42 -23.46
N GLY A 302 20.27 12.92 -23.12
CA GLY A 302 20.46 14.06 -22.24
C GLY A 302 20.63 13.70 -20.76
N SER A 303 20.36 12.45 -20.37
CA SER A 303 20.74 11.94 -19.06
C SER A 303 22.25 11.67 -18.98
N GLY A 304 22.81 11.85 -17.79
CA GLY A 304 24.23 11.62 -17.51
C GLY A 304 24.53 10.21 -16.97
N LEU A 305 23.51 9.38 -16.75
CA LEU A 305 23.66 8.08 -16.08
C LEU A 305 24.38 7.06 -16.94
N PHE A 306 24.18 7.08 -18.27
CA PHE A 306 24.91 6.21 -19.20
C PHE A 306 26.44 6.32 -19.02
N ASN A 307 26.96 7.51 -18.72
CA ASN A 307 28.39 7.74 -18.52
C ASN A 307 28.88 7.31 -17.12
N ARG A 308 28.01 6.77 -16.27
CA ARG A 308 28.29 6.42 -14.87
C ARG A 308 28.14 4.93 -14.57
N ILE A 309 27.65 4.13 -15.52
CA ILE A 309 27.40 2.68 -15.37
C ILE A 309 28.41 1.88 -16.18
#